data_AF-A0A9P6TZE8-F1
#
_entry.id   AF-A0A9P6TZE8-F1
#
_cell.length_a   1.000
_cell.length_b   1.000
_cell.length_c   1.000
_cell.angle_alpha   90.00
_cell.angle_beta   90.00
_cell.angle_gamma   90.00
#
_symmetry.space_group_name_H-M   'P 1'
#
loop_
_entity.id
_entity.type
_entity.pdbx_description
1 polymer ?
#
loop_
_entity_poly.entity_id
_entity_poly.type
_entity_poly.pdbx_seq_one_letter_code
_entity_poly.pdbx_strand_id
1 'polypeptide(L)'
;MASTYTKEDTILDAGATKLAYRPTHPELFEVAHAEGSFNSQLVASKDFKKDEVICKIEGATPGPKKYTTVQVSRDLHIELNSDRDSLTFFYPSSEWEMDQPFPCWCGAAKCCKSIQGAKFLPTEVMDRYFVVSHIRELLKERDGAQE
;
A
#
# COMPACT_ATOMS: atom_id res chain seq x y z
N MET A 1 -20.88 10.58 -4.75
CA MET A 1 -20.42 10.71 -6.15
C MET A 1 -19.46 9.58 -6.41
N ALA A 2 -19.60 8.85 -7.51
CA ALA A 2 -18.67 7.77 -7.84
C ALA A 2 -17.27 8.37 -8.02
N SER A 3 -16.29 7.84 -7.27
CA SER A 3 -14.89 8.20 -7.45
C SER A 3 -14.50 7.88 -8.90
N THR A 4 -14.00 8.88 -9.64
CA THR A 4 -13.51 8.70 -11.02
C THR A 4 -12.05 8.26 -11.06
N TYR A 5 -11.50 7.80 -9.93
CA TYR A 5 -10.13 7.33 -9.86
C TYR A 5 -9.98 6.05 -10.69
N THR A 6 -9.26 6.17 -11.80
CA THR A 6 -8.84 5.03 -12.62
C THR A 6 -7.34 4.89 -12.44
N LYS A 7 -6.91 3.79 -11.84
CA LYS A 7 -5.49 3.49 -11.68
C LYS A 7 -4.94 2.97 -13.00
N GLU A 8 -3.90 3.63 -13.50
CA GLU A 8 -3.15 3.19 -14.67
C GLU A 8 -1.85 2.55 -14.20
N ASP A 9 -1.71 1.24 -14.38
CA ASP A 9 -0.49 0.51 -13.98
C ASP A 9 0.71 0.89 -14.84
N THR A 10 0.46 1.28 -16.10
CA THR A 10 1.47 1.77 -17.04
C THR A 10 0.98 3.06 -17.68
N ILE A 11 1.73 4.14 -17.45
CA ILE A 11 1.45 5.46 -18.02
C ILE A 11 2.30 5.63 -19.28
N LEU A 12 1.66 5.98 -20.40
CA LEU A 12 2.35 6.24 -21.67
C LEU A 12 2.60 7.73 -21.91
N ASP A 13 1.76 8.60 -21.35
CA ASP A 13 1.87 10.06 -21.46
C ASP A 13 1.52 10.67 -20.10
N ALA A 14 2.54 10.98 -19.30
CA ALA A 14 2.33 11.54 -17.97
C ALA A 14 1.66 12.93 -17.99
N GLY A 15 1.86 13.71 -19.06
CA GLY A 15 1.25 15.02 -19.23
C GLY A 15 -0.26 14.91 -19.42
N ALA A 16 -0.70 14.03 -20.31
CA ALA A 16 -2.11 13.74 -20.54
C ALA A 16 -2.79 13.14 -19.31
N THR A 17 -2.15 12.16 -18.65
CA THR A 17 -2.68 11.56 -17.41
C THR A 17 -2.83 12.63 -16.32
N LYS A 18 -1.84 13.51 -16.13
CA LYS A 18 -1.92 14.61 -15.16
C LYS A 18 -3.05 15.61 -15.47
N LEU A 19 -3.32 15.90 -16.74
CA LEU A 19 -4.41 16.82 -17.13
C LEU A 19 -5.81 16.21 -16.85
N ALA A 20 -5.95 14.91 -17.05
CA ALA A 20 -7.18 14.16 -16.79
C ALA A 20 -7.39 13.86 -15.29
N TYR A 21 -6.31 13.80 -14.52
CA TYR A 21 -6.33 13.51 -13.08
C TYR A 21 -7.22 14.49 -12.29
N ARG A 22 -8.01 13.93 -11.39
CA ARG A 22 -8.86 14.66 -10.44
C ARG A 22 -8.57 14.14 -9.05
N PRO A 23 -7.86 14.92 -8.21
CA PRO A 23 -7.50 14.48 -6.88
C PRO A 23 -8.72 14.18 -6.03
N THR A 24 -8.68 13.05 -5.34
CA THR A 24 -9.67 12.68 -4.32
C THR A 24 -9.44 13.42 -3.00
N HIS A 25 -8.21 13.87 -2.72
CA HIS A 25 -7.83 14.56 -1.48
C HIS A 25 -6.86 15.74 -1.74
N PRO A 26 -7.28 16.77 -2.51
CA PRO A 26 -6.38 17.80 -3.06
C PRO A 26 -5.58 18.62 -2.01
N GLU A 27 -6.03 18.68 -0.75
CA GLU A 27 -5.34 19.43 0.31
C GLU A 27 -4.37 18.57 1.14
N LEU A 28 -4.38 17.24 0.95
CA LEU A 28 -3.56 16.31 1.72
C LEU A 28 -2.34 15.84 0.93
N PHE A 29 -2.57 15.49 -0.33
CA PHE A 29 -1.55 14.90 -1.20
C PHE A 29 -1.96 14.97 -2.68
N GLU A 30 -0.99 14.76 -3.55
CA GLU A 30 -1.17 14.62 -4.99
C GLU A 30 -0.43 13.40 -5.52
N VAL A 31 -0.91 12.84 -6.63
CA VAL A 31 -0.17 11.80 -7.36
C VAL A 31 0.76 12.46 -8.36
N ALA A 32 2.07 12.27 -8.17
CA ALA A 32 3.07 12.59 -9.16
C ALA A 32 3.14 11.46 -10.19
N HIS A 33 2.46 11.67 -11.32
CA HIS A 33 2.43 10.73 -12.44
C HIS A 33 3.77 10.71 -13.19
N ALA A 34 4.26 9.52 -13.51
CA ALA A 34 5.45 9.32 -14.32
C ALA A 34 5.21 8.19 -15.33
N GLU A 35 5.78 8.34 -16.52
CA GLU A 35 5.70 7.35 -17.59
C GLU A 35 6.37 6.03 -17.19
N GLY A 36 5.88 4.93 -17.76
CA GLY A 36 6.31 3.58 -17.45
C GLY A 36 5.39 2.87 -16.45
N SER A 37 5.78 1.65 -16.08
CA SER A 37 4.99 0.79 -15.21
C SER A 37 5.34 1.02 -13.75
N PHE A 38 4.32 1.27 -12.91
CA PHE A 38 4.47 1.45 -11.45
C PHE A 38 5.43 2.59 -11.03
N ASN A 39 5.60 3.61 -11.88
CA ASN A 39 6.52 4.73 -11.64
C ASN A 39 5.89 5.94 -10.92
N SER A 40 4.58 5.93 -10.69
CA SER A 40 3.89 7.04 -10.01
C SER A 40 4.05 6.97 -8.49
N GLN A 41 4.05 8.12 -7.83
CA GLN A 41 4.21 8.22 -6.37
C GLN A 41 3.21 9.20 -5.77
N LEU A 42 2.76 8.93 -4.54
CA LEU A 42 1.94 9.86 -3.78
C LEU A 42 2.85 10.85 -3.03
N VAL A 43 2.62 12.14 -3.24
CA VAL A 43 3.41 13.23 -2.65
C VAL A 43 2.54 14.00 -1.67
N ALA A 44 3.01 14.17 -0.45
CA ALA A 44 2.31 14.96 0.57
C ALA A 44 2.30 16.45 0.17
N SER A 45 1.12 17.08 0.22
CA SER A 45 0.95 18.51 -0.08
C SER A 45 1.16 19.38 1.17
N LYS A 46 1.28 18.76 2.35
CA LYS A 46 1.51 19.39 3.64
C LYS A 46 2.31 18.49 4.56
N ASP A 47 2.85 19.06 5.63
CA ASP A 47 3.47 18.30 6.71
C ASP A 47 2.42 17.53 7.52
N PHE A 48 2.74 16.28 7.87
CA PHE A 48 1.98 15.46 8.81
C PHE A 48 2.82 15.21 10.04
N LYS A 49 2.21 15.35 11.23
CA LYS A 49 2.87 14.95 12.47
C LYS A 49 2.93 13.43 12.57
N LYS A 50 3.92 12.92 13.30
CA LYS A 50 3.96 11.51 13.68
C LYS A 50 2.62 11.15 14.35
N ASP A 51 2.07 10.00 13.96
CA ASP A 51 0.80 9.45 14.45
C ASP A 51 -0.46 10.28 14.05
N GLU A 52 -0.30 11.32 13.21
CA GLU A 52 -1.44 12.04 12.63
C GLU A 52 -2.17 11.15 11.63
N VAL A 53 -3.50 11.09 11.75
CA VAL A 53 -4.35 10.42 10.78
C VAL A 53 -4.39 11.28 9.51
N ILE A 54 -3.84 10.76 8.41
CA ILE A 54 -3.86 11.42 7.11
C ILE A 54 -5.31 11.57 6.61
N CYS A 55 -6.03 10.47 6.47
CA CYS A 55 -7.47 10.45 6.15
C CYS A 55 -8.08 9.07 6.47
N LYS A 56 -9.42 8.98 6.45
CA LYS A 56 -10.15 7.72 6.59
C LYS A 56 -10.20 6.98 5.25
N ILE A 57 -10.27 5.66 5.31
CA ILE A 57 -10.56 4.83 4.13
C ILE A 57 -12.06 4.86 3.88
N GLU A 58 -12.46 5.46 2.77
CA GLU A 58 -13.86 5.64 2.36
C GLU A 58 -14.01 5.24 0.88
N GLY A 59 -15.15 4.64 0.53
CA GLY A 59 -15.43 4.21 -0.85
C GLY A 59 -14.70 2.94 -1.30
N ALA A 60 -13.99 2.27 -0.39
CA ALA A 60 -13.32 1.01 -0.67
C ALA A 60 -14.32 -0.12 -0.94
N THR A 61 -13.96 -1.02 -1.85
CA THR A 61 -14.78 -2.17 -2.23
C THR A 61 -13.98 -3.45 -2.15
N PRO A 62 -14.59 -4.61 -1.81
CA PRO A 62 -13.92 -5.90 -1.91
C PRO A 62 -13.34 -6.14 -3.30
N GLY A 63 -12.16 -6.73 -3.36
CA GLY A 63 -11.48 -7.08 -4.60
C GLY A 63 -10.68 -8.38 -4.44
N PRO A 64 -10.27 -9.01 -5.55
CA PRO A 64 -9.34 -10.14 -5.50
C PRO A 64 -7.97 -9.66 -4.98
N LYS A 65 -7.20 -10.58 -4.40
CA LYS A 65 -5.80 -10.35 -4.06
C LYS A 65 -5.03 -9.93 -5.32
N LYS A 66 -4.45 -8.73 -5.30
CA LYS A 66 -3.70 -8.09 -6.39
C LYS A 66 -2.68 -7.13 -5.79
N TYR A 67 -1.70 -6.69 -6.57
CA TYR A 67 -0.77 -5.64 -6.16
C TYR A 67 -1.46 -4.32 -5.75
N THR A 68 -2.65 -4.04 -6.30
CA THR A 68 -3.41 -2.81 -6.05
C THR A 68 -4.32 -2.88 -4.83
N THR A 69 -4.60 -4.08 -4.32
CA THR A 69 -5.50 -4.26 -3.17
C THR A 69 -4.74 -4.31 -1.85
N VAL A 70 -5.46 -4.00 -0.77
CA VAL A 70 -4.95 -4.09 0.60
C VAL A 70 -5.70 -5.18 1.35
N GLN A 71 -4.96 -6.07 2.00
CA GLN A 71 -5.51 -7.08 2.89
C GLN A 71 -6.03 -6.43 4.19
N VAL A 72 -7.31 -6.65 4.50
CA VAL A 72 -7.99 -6.09 5.68
C VAL A 72 -8.51 -7.14 6.65
N SER A 73 -8.45 -8.41 6.28
CA SER A 73 -8.66 -9.55 7.16
C SER A 73 -7.88 -10.76 6.64
N ARG A 74 -8.02 -11.93 7.26
CA ARG A 74 -7.38 -13.16 6.80
C ARG A 74 -7.62 -13.44 5.31
N ASP A 75 -8.86 -13.25 4.86
CA ASP A 75 -9.31 -13.70 3.54
C ASP A 75 -9.97 -12.58 2.70
N LEU A 76 -9.89 -11.31 3.17
CA LEU A 76 -10.49 -10.17 2.49
C LEU A 76 -9.45 -9.14 2.06
N HIS A 77 -9.51 -8.79 0.78
CA HIS A 77 -8.79 -7.68 0.16
C HIS A 77 -9.78 -6.61 -0.31
N ILE A 78 -9.35 -5.34 -0.26
CA ILE A 78 -10.13 -4.19 -0.75
C ILE A 78 -9.33 -3.37 -1.76
N GLU A 79 -10.02 -2.82 -2.76
CA GLU A 79 -9.52 -1.72 -3.60
C GLU A 79 -9.85 -0.40 -2.88
N LEU A 80 -8.93 0.57 -2.79
CA LEU A 80 -9.20 1.83 -2.08
C LEU A 80 -9.98 2.81 -2.94
N ASN A 81 -10.01 2.61 -4.26
CA ASN A 81 -10.77 3.39 -5.24
C ASN A 81 -10.48 4.89 -5.18
N SER A 82 -9.22 5.24 -4.91
CA SER A 82 -8.79 6.63 -4.70
C SER A 82 -7.29 6.76 -4.84
N ASP A 83 -6.79 8.00 -4.86
CA ASP A 83 -5.35 8.31 -4.94
C ASP A 83 -4.50 7.63 -3.85
N ARG A 84 -5.13 7.20 -2.75
CA ARG A 84 -4.48 6.40 -1.70
C ARG A 84 -3.90 5.08 -2.23
N ASP A 85 -4.35 4.59 -3.39
CA ASP A 85 -3.77 3.39 -4.05
C ASP A 85 -2.31 3.59 -4.49
N SER A 86 -1.81 4.82 -4.46
CA SER A 86 -0.39 5.17 -4.69
C SER A 86 0.39 5.38 -3.38
N LEU A 87 -0.23 5.20 -2.21
CA LEU A 87 0.44 5.31 -0.92
C LEU A 87 1.48 4.19 -0.79
N THR A 88 2.71 4.57 -0.45
CA THR A 88 3.76 3.61 -0.09
C THR A 88 3.83 3.47 1.43
N PHE A 89 3.74 2.23 1.90
CA PHE A 89 3.94 1.89 3.32
C PHE A 89 4.68 0.55 3.41
N PHE A 90 4.95 0.09 4.64
CA PHE A 90 5.58 -1.21 4.84
C PHE A 90 4.56 -2.33 4.54
N TYR A 91 4.42 -2.76 3.29
CA TYR A 91 3.43 -3.77 2.86
C TYR A 91 3.26 -4.98 3.80
N PRO A 92 4.32 -5.60 4.36
CA PRO A 92 4.17 -6.69 5.32
C PRO A 92 3.36 -6.32 6.58
N SER A 93 3.16 -5.04 6.89
CA SER A 93 2.30 -4.63 8.00
C SER A 93 0.82 -4.97 7.80
N SER A 94 0.37 -5.13 6.55
CA SER A 94 -1.02 -5.49 6.21
C SER A 94 -1.13 -6.78 5.41
N GLU A 95 -0.11 -7.11 4.60
CA GLU A 95 -0.12 -8.24 3.68
C GLU A 95 0.59 -9.46 4.27
N TRP A 96 -0.12 -10.59 4.35
CA TRP A 96 0.45 -11.86 4.78
C TRP A 96 1.43 -12.42 3.76
N GLU A 97 1.01 -12.42 2.50
CA GLU A 97 1.78 -12.86 1.34
C GLU A 97 1.37 -11.96 0.18
N MET A 98 2.33 -11.39 -0.54
CA MET A 98 2.05 -10.56 -1.71
C MET A 98 1.44 -11.41 -2.84
N ASP A 99 0.66 -10.80 -3.72
CA ASP A 99 0.25 -11.43 -4.99
C ASP A 99 1.46 -11.57 -5.93
N GLN A 100 2.24 -10.49 -6.01
CA GLN A 100 3.45 -10.40 -6.81
C GLN A 100 4.58 -9.84 -5.95
N PRO A 101 5.50 -10.69 -5.48
CA PRO A 101 6.70 -10.22 -4.80
C PRO A 101 7.60 -9.36 -5.68
N PHE A 102 8.31 -8.40 -5.06
CA PHE A 102 9.19 -7.48 -5.78
C PHE A 102 10.43 -7.08 -4.98
N PRO A 103 11.54 -6.71 -5.65
CA PRO A 103 12.72 -6.15 -4.99
C PRO A 103 12.41 -4.76 -4.43
N CYS A 104 12.77 -4.51 -3.17
CA CYS A 104 12.54 -3.23 -2.50
C CYS A 104 13.63 -2.20 -2.86
N TRP A 105 13.20 -1.01 -3.25
CA TRP A 105 14.10 0.10 -3.61
C TRP A 105 14.01 1.30 -2.65
N CYS A 106 13.53 1.09 -1.42
CA CYS A 106 13.29 2.19 -0.47
C CYS A 106 14.56 2.89 0.06
N GLY A 107 15.75 2.30 -0.12
CA GLY A 107 17.02 2.87 0.35
C GLY A 107 17.22 2.90 1.87
N ALA A 108 16.25 2.45 2.67
CA ALA A 108 16.34 2.50 4.12
C ALA A 108 17.45 1.59 4.68
N ALA A 109 18.12 2.03 5.75
CA ALA A 109 19.21 1.27 6.39
C ALA A 109 18.79 -0.13 6.86
N LYS A 110 17.52 -0.29 7.29
CA LYS A 110 16.94 -1.57 7.74
C LYS A 110 15.95 -2.16 6.72
N CYS A 111 16.23 -2.01 5.42
CA CYS A 111 15.43 -2.54 4.32
C CYS A 111 15.42 -4.09 4.31
N CYS A 112 14.25 -4.69 4.07
CA CYS A 112 14.08 -6.15 3.94
C CYS A 112 14.48 -6.72 2.57
N LYS A 113 14.92 -5.87 1.63
CA LYS A 113 15.42 -6.18 0.27
C LYS A 113 14.42 -6.78 -0.69
N SER A 114 13.56 -7.69 -0.25
CA SER A 114 12.47 -8.28 -1.04
C SER A 114 11.16 -8.15 -0.27
N ILE A 115 10.10 -7.72 -0.94
CA ILE A 115 8.75 -7.61 -0.37
C ILE A 115 7.95 -8.83 -0.83
N GLN A 116 7.74 -9.77 0.10
CA GLN A 116 6.99 -11.01 -0.13
C GLN A 116 5.76 -11.15 0.78
N GLY A 117 5.61 -10.26 1.77
CA GLY A 117 4.57 -10.32 2.80
C GLY A 117 5.12 -10.77 4.17
N ALA A 118 4.31 -10.60 5.21
CA ALA A 118 4.67 -10.88 6.61
C ALA A 118 5.12 -12.32 6.85
N LYS A 119 4.54 -13.28 6.14
CA LYS A 119 4.83 -14.72 6.26
C LYS A 119 6.31 -15.04 6.17
N PHE A 120 7.06 -14.29 5.35
CA PHE A 120 8.46 -14.53 5.03
C PHE A 120 9.45 -13.70 5.86
N LEU A 121 8.95 -12.87 6.79
CA LEU A 121 9.79 -12.06 7.66
C LEU A 121 9.82 -12.64 9.08
N PRO A 122 10.99 -12.63 9.75
CA PRO A 122 11.07 -12.95 11.16
C PRO A 122 10.20 -12.00 12.01
N THR A 123 9.61 -12.51 13.08
CA THR A 123 8.72 -11.73 13.95
C THR A 123 9.46 -10.54 14.58
N GLU A 124 10.76 -10.67 14.85
CA GLU A 124 11.61 -9.59 15.38
C GLU A 124 11.82 -8.44 14.38
N VAL A 125 11.60 -8.68 13.08
CA VAL A 125 11.56 -7.63 12.06
C VAL A 125 10.20 -6.94 12.09
N MET A 126 9.12 -7.71 12.24
CA MET A 126 7.74 -7.21 12.27
C MET A 126 7.46 -6.33 13.50
N ASP A 127 8.03 -6.66 14.66
CA ASP A 127 7.87 -5.91 15.92
C ASP A 127 8.42 -4.48 15.87
N ARG A 128 9.21 -4.14 14.84
CA ARG A 128 9.75 -2.79 14.64
C ARG A 128 8.72 -1.84 14.02
N TYR A 129 7.62 -2.36 13.49
CA TYR A 129 6.63 -1.61 12.73
C TYR A 129 5.26 -1.72 13.39
N PHE A 130 4.38 -0.79 13.02
CA PHE A 130 2.96 -1.00 13.25
C PHE A 130 2.50 -2.14 12.33
N VAL A 131 1.83 -3.14 12.88
CA VAL A 131 1.31 -4.31 12.17
C VAL A 131 -0.18 -4.45 12.52
N VAL A 132 -1.03 -4.64 11.53
CA VAL A 132 -2.47 -4.76 11.73
C VAL A 132 -2.81 -6.07 12.46
N SER A 133 -3.97 -6.11 13.13
CA SER A 133 -4.34 -7.21 14.03
C SER A 133 -4.36 -8.58 13.35
N HIS A 134 -4.94 -8.68 12.15
CA HIS A 134 -5.02 -9.98 11.44
C HIS A 134 -3.64 -10.53 11.07
N ILE A 135 -2.67 -9.68 10.76
CA ILE A 135 -1.28 -10.13 10.52
C ILE A 135 -0.62 -10.59 11.81
N ARG A 136 -0.86 -9.91 12.94
CA ARG A 136 -0.34 -10.37 14.25
C ARG A 136 -0.91 -11.74 14.63
N GLU A 137 -2.18 -11.99 14.35
CA GLU A 137 -2.83 -13.29 14.57
C GLU A 137 -2.17 -14.37 13.70
N LEU A 138 -1.98 -14.10 12.40
CA LEU A 138 -1.31 -15.01 11.47
C LEU A 138 0.15 -15.32 11.86
N LEU A 139 0.89 -14.33 12.36
CA LEU A 139 2.25 -14.53 12.86
C LEU A 139 2.26 -15.47 14.06
N LYS A 140 1.34 -15.30 15.03
CA LYS A 140 1.21 -16.20 16.18
C LYS A 140 0.89 -17.63 15.76
N GLU A 141 -0.03 -17.81 14.80
CA GLU A 141 -0.34 -19.13 14.24
C GLU A 141 0.88 -19.78 13.58
N ARG A 142 1.60 -19.01 12.74
CA ARG A 142 2.81 -19.50 12.05
C ARG A 142 3.91 -19.91 13.03
N ASP A 143 4.13 -19.13 14.07
CA ASP A 143 5.22 -19.35 15.01
C ASP A 143 4.87 -20.41 16.06
N GLY A 144 3.59 -20.49 16.48
CA GLY A 144 3.10 -21.53 17.38
C GLY A 144 2.93 -22.91 16.72
N ALA A 145 2.81 -22.96 15.38
CA ALA A 145 2.81 -24.22 14.63
C ALA A 145 4.22 -24.79 14.38
N GLN A 146 5.26 -24.12 14.86
CA GLN A 146 6.67 -24.55 14.77
C GLN A 146 7.19 -25.18 16.06
N GLU A 147 6.32 -25.44 17.03
CA GLU A 147 6.57 -26.28 18.22
C GLU A 147 6.08 -27.73 18.00
#